data_AF-A0A257Q4X9-F1
#
_entry.id   AF-A0A257Q4X9-F1
#
_cell.length_a   1.000
_cell.length_b   1.000
_cell.length_c   1.000
_cell.angle_alpha   90.00
_cell.angle_beta   90.00
_cell.angle_gamma   90.00
#
_symmetry.space_group_name_H-M   'P 1'
#
loop_
_entity.id
_entity.type
_entity.pdbx_description
1 polymer ?
#
loop_
_entity_poly.entity_id
_entity_poly.type
_entity_poly.pdbx_seq_one_letter_code
_entity_poly.pdbx_strand_id
1 'polypeptide(L)'
;MANPAASVSPFFRKADQAAVRRLKQQTSERFRLSEDVIIMVTELACTIPGCPPVETVFAFWPEDGQRRQFKIFKPAAEVDEADLPPWWMKDALIVPDWIDCECC
;
A
#
# COMPACT_ATOMS: atom_id res chain seq x y z
N MET A 1 -20.76 28.86 -3.09
CA MET A 1 -20.39 29.19 -1.70
C MET A 1 -19.76 27.95 -1.10
N ALA A 2 -18.53 28.09 -0.62
CA ALA A 2 -17.60 26.99 -0.38
C ALA A 2 -17.97 26.12 0.82
N ASN A 3 -17.71 24.83 0.64
CA ASN A 3 -17.95 23.68 1.54
C ASN A 3 -17.27 23.91 2.90
N PRO A 4 -17.99 23.80 4.03
CA PRO A 4 -17.42 24.07 5.34
C PRO A 4 -16.36 23.03 5.66
N ALA A 5 -15.22 23.53 6.15
CA ALA A 5 -14.08 22.76 6.61
C ALA A 5 -14.49 21.49 7.35
N ALA A 6 -14.28 20.34 6.71
CA ALA A 6 -14.20 19.05 7.37
C ALA A 6 -12.92 19.07 8.23
N SER A 7 -13.06 19.67 9.40
CA SER A 7 -12.08 19.64 10.47
C SER A 7 -11.91 18.21 10.96
N VAL A 8 -10.93 17.49 10.44
CA VAL A 8 -10.36 16.33 11.10
C VAL A 8 -8.85 16.40 10.93
N SER A 9 -8.13 16.71 12.00
CA SER A 9 -6.69 16.43 12.09
C SER A 9 -6.52 15.05 12.74
N PRO A 10 -6.06 13.99 12.03
CA PRO A 10 -6.02 12.64 12.57
C PRO A 10 -4.66 11.96 12.29
N PHE A 11 -3.56 12.43 12.87
CA PHE A 11 -2.22 11.90 12.55
C PHE A 11 -1.97 10.44 13.01
N PHE A 12 -2.90 9.81 13.74
CA PHE A 12 -2.80 8.40 14.14
C PHE A 12 -4.18 7.73 14.19
N ARG A 13 -4.76 7.40 13.03
CA ARG A 13 -5.87 6.44 12.99
C ARG A 13 -5.28 5.04 13.22
N LYS A 14 -5.85 4.28 14.16
CA LYS A 14 -5.45 2.87 14.37
C LYS A 14 -5.70 2.11 13.07
N ALA A 15 -4.72 1.33 12.61
CA ALA A 15 -4.83 0.56 11.38
C ALA A 15 -6.12 -0.28 11.39
N ASP A 16 -6.97 -0.08 10.38
CA ASP A 16 -8.18 -0.87 10.20
C ASP A 16 -7.79 -2.30 9.83
N GLN A 17 -7.84 -3.18 10.82
CA GLN A 17 -7.45 -4.58 10.67
C GLN A 17 -8.32 -5.33 9.66
N ALA A 18 -9.58 -4.92 9.45
CA ALA A 18 -10.43 -5.52 8.45
C ALA A 18 -9.99 -5.09 7.04
N ALA A 19 -9.69 -3.80 6.85
CA ALA A 19 -9.15 -3.30 5.60
C ALA A 19 -7.79 -3.95 5.26
N VAL A 20 -6.88 -4.04 6.23
CA VAL A 20 -5.57 -4.70 6.05
C VAL A 20 -5.73 -6.16 5.62
N ARG A 21 -6.62 -6.93 6.26
CA ARG A 21 -6.87 -8.33 5.87
C ARG A 21 -7.44 -8.44 4.45
N ARG A 22 -8.42 -7.61 4.11
CA ARG A 22 -9.00 -7.54 2.76
C ARG A 22 -7.92 -7.28 1.72
N LEU A 23 -7.07 -6.28 1.97
CA LEU A 23 -6.00 -5.89 1.06
C LEU A 23 -4.96 -7.00 0.87
N LYS A 24 -4.57 -7.70 1.94
CA LYS A 24 -3.66 -8.85 1.82
C LYS A 24 -4.24 -9.95 0.93
N GLN A 25 -5.53 -10.25 1.09
CA GLN A 25 -6.20 -11.24 0.25
C GLN A 25 -6.22 -10.80 -1.22
N GLN A 26 -6.65 -9.56 -1.50
CA GLN A 26 -6.69 -9.02 -2.86
C GLN A 26 -5.30 -8.97 -3.51
N THR A 27 -4.25 -8.61 -2.76
CA THR A 27 -2.87 -8.65 -3.25
C THR A 27 -2.44 -10.07 -3.60
N SER A 28 -2.75 -11.05 -2.75
CA SER A 28 -2.45 -12.46 -3.01
C SER A 28 -3.11 -12.95 -4.30
N GLU A 29 -4.43 -12.71 -4.44
CA GLU A 29 -5.21 -13.09 -5.61
C GLU A 29 -4.72 -12.37 -6.88
N ARG A 30 -4.48 -11.05 -6.80
CA ARG A 30 -4.04 -10.22 -7.93
C ARG A 30 -2.70 -10.67 -8.49
N PHE A 31 -1.73 -10.99 -7.65
CA PHE A 31 -0.39 -11.38 -8.09
C PHE A 31 -0.16 -12.90 -8.16
N ARG A 32 -1.22 -13.69 -7.91
CA ARG A 32 -1.20 -15.16 -7.90
C ARG A 32 -0.12 -15.70 -6.96
N LEU A 33 -0.08 -15.15 -5.74
CA LEU A 33 0.90 -15.51 -4.72
C LEU A 33 0.49 -16.81 -4.02
N SER A 34 1.48 -17.60 -3.61
CA SER A 34 1.25 -18.76 -2.74
C SER A 34 0.81 -18.33 -1.33
N GLU A 35 0.12 -19.21 -0.60
CA GLU A 35 -0.44 -18.93 0.74
C GLU A 35 0.64 -18.67 1.81
N ASP A 36 1.87 -19.15 1.59
CA ASP A 36 3.02 -18.95 2.47
C ASP A 36 3.74 -17.61 2.21
N VAL A 37 3.37 -16.88 1.16
CA VAL A 37 3.98 -15.58 0.84
C VAL A 37 3.63 -14.57 1.93
N ILE A 38 4.68 -13.94 2.46
CA ILE A 38 4.53 -12.86 3.43
C ILE A 38 4.05 -11.61 2.69
N ILE A 39 2.88 -11.10 3.08
CA ILE A 39 2.33 -9.83 2.61
C ILE A 39 2.21 -8.85 3.78
N MET A 40 2.82 -7.67 3.62
CA MET A 40 2.74 -6.55 4.53
C MET A 40 1.94 -5.42 3.87
N VAL A 41 1.03 -4.83 4.65
CA VAL A 41 0.23 -3.66 4.25
C VAL A 41 0.30 -2.66 5.39
N THR A 42 0.81 -1.48 5.11
CA THR A 42 1.06 -0.42 6.10
C THR A 42 0.52 0.91 5.60
N GLU A 43 -0.22 1.60 6.45
CA GLU A 43 -0.69 2.97 6.18
C GLU A 43 0.31 3.97 6.76
N LEU A 44 0.76 4.92 5.95
CA LEU A 44 1.73 5.97 6.32
C LEU A 44 1.12 7.35 6.06
N ALA A 45 1.32 8.28 7.00
CA ALA A 45 1.00 9.68 6.76
C ALA A 45 2.12 10.32 5.93
N CYS A 46 1.77 11.03 4.85
CA CYS A 46 2.77 11.80 4.12
C CYS A 46 3.02 13.12 4.83
N THR A 47 4.28 13.43 5.11
CA THR A 47 4.70 14.66 5.82
C THR A 47 5.15 15.77 4.88
N ILE A 48 5.05 15.57 3.56
CA ILE A 48 5.54 16.50 2.54
C ILE A 48 4.40 17.43 2.07
N PRO A 49 4.65 18.75 1.95
CA PRO A 49 3.67 19.69 1.40
C PRO A 49 3.23 19.32 -0.02
N GLY A 50 1.91 19.19 -0.22
CA GLY A 50 1.32 18.88 -1.53
C GLY A 50 1.09 17.39 -1.80
N CYS A 51 1.53 16.50 -0.92
CA CYS A 51 1.21 15.08 -1.00
C CYS A 51 -0.16 14.74 -0.40
N PRO A 52 -0.83 13.69 -0.90
CA PRO A 52 -2.00 13.12 -0.24
C PRO A 52 -1.68 12.80 1.23
N PRO A 53 -2.60 13.06 2.17
CA PRO A 53 -2.29 13.02 3.61
C PRO A 53 -1.90 11.61 4.09
N VAL A 54 -2.31 10.58 3.36
CA VAL A 54 -2.12 9.17 3.72
C VAL A 54 -1.81 8.35 2.46
N GLU A 55 -0.87 7.42 2.57
CA GLU A 55 -0.56 6.40 1.58
C GLU A 55 -0.63 5.00 2.20
N THR A 56 -1.00 4.02 1.39
CA THR A 56 -0.95 2.59 1.75
C THR A 56 0.18 1.93 0.99
N VAL A 57 1.14 1.38 1.72
CA VAL A 57 2.31 0.68 1.21
C VAL A 57 2.07 -0.82 1.27
N PHE A 58 2.31 -1.49 0.16
CA PHE A 58 2.24 -2.93 0.01
C PHE A 58 3.65 -3.46 -0.19
N ALA A 59 4.05 -4.46 0.59
CA ALA A 59 5.30 -5.17 0.39
C ALA A 59 5.08 -6.68 0.50
N PHE A 60 5.68 -7.45 -0.41
CA PHE A 60 5.59 -8.91 -0.39
C PHE A 60 6.84 -9.59 -0.95
N TRP A 61 7.06 -10.84 -0.54
CA TRP A 61 8.22 -11.65 -0.91
C TRP A 61 7.75 -12.97 -1.54
N PRO A 62 7.59 -13.03 -2.87
CA PRO A 62 7.23 -14.26 -3.56
C PRO A 62 8.41 -15.24 -3.61
N GLU A 63 8.24 -16.37 -4.30
CA GLU A 63 9.15 -17.53 -4.18
C GLU A 63 10.59 -17.27 -4.66
N ASP A 64 10.80 -16.25 -5.50
CA ASP A 64 12.13 -15.83 -5.95
C ASP A 64 12.93 -15.05 -4.90
N GLY A 65 12.32 -14.75 -3.74
CA GLY A 65 12.94 -14.03 -2.63
C GLY A 65 13.10 -12.52 -2.85
N GLN A 66 12.76 -11.99 -4.03
CA GLN A 66 12.94 -10.58 -4.35
C GLN A 66 11.75 -9.76 -3.83
N ARG A 67 12.03 -8.79 -2.94
CA ARG A 67 11.01 -7.92 -2.36
C ARG A 67 10.32 -7.13 -3.47
N ARG A 68 9.00 -7.17 -3.49
CA ARG A 68 8.18 -6.30 -4.33
C ARG A 68 7.44 -5.28 -3.48
N GLN A 69 7.41 -4.04 -3.94
CA GLN A 69 6.75 -2.96 -3.22
C GLN A 69 6.02 -2.02 -4.17
N PHE A 70 4.86 -1.53 -3.74
CA PHE A 70 4.18 -0.41 -4.39
C PHE A 70 3.40 0.41 -3.36
N LYS A 71 3.02 1.62 -3.76
CA LYS A 71 2.27 2.56 -2.94
C LYS A 71 0.98 2.95 -3.64
N ILE A 72 -0.09 3.08 -2.87
CA ILE A 72 -1.36 3.68 -3.32
C ILE A 72 -1.63 4.88 -2.43
N PHE A 73 -1.85 6.05 -3.03
CA PHE A 73 -2.07 7.31 -2.32
C PHE A 73 -3.53 7.45 -1.83
N LYS A 74 -3.98 6.45 -1.07
CA LYS A 74 -5.28 6.41 -0.40
C LYS A 74 -5.13 5.74 0.98
N PRO A 75 -6.00 6.05 1.95
CA PRO A 75 -6.13 5.25 3.17
C PRO A 75 -6.48 3.80 2.85
N ALA A 76 -6.03 2.85 3.66
CA ALA A 76 -6.21 1.41 3.42
C ALA A 76 -7.71 1.02 3.30
N ALA A 77 -8.58 1.72 4.02
CA ALA A 77 -10.02 1.51 3.96
C ALA A 77 -10.61 1.81 2.57
N GLU A 78 -10.04 2.77 1.84
CA GLU A 78 -10.49 3.28 0.55
C GLU A 78 -9.80 2.62 -0.65
N VAL A 79 -8.72 1.87 -0.42
CA VAL A 79 -8.07 1.09 -1.48
C VAL A 79 -8.97 -0.05 -1.92
N ASP A 80 -9.22 -0.13 -3.22
CA ASP A 80 -9.97 -1.21 -3.85
C ASP A 80 -9.09 -2.09 -4.76
N GLU A 81 -9.69 -3.10 -5.37
CA GLU A 81 -8.97 -4.01 -6.25
C GLU A 81 -8.50 -3.34 -7.55
N ALA A 82 -9.23 -2.33 -8.05
CA ALA A 82 -8.90 -1.63 -9.29
C ALA A 82 -7.68 -0.72 -9.11
N ASP A 83 -7.41 -0.28 -7.88
CA ASP A 83 -6.20 0.47 -7.54
C ASP A 83 -4.92 -0.38 -7.56
N LEU A 84 -5.04 -1.71 -7.39
CA LEU A 84 -3.88 -2.60 -7.39
C LEU A 84 -3.26 -2.65 -8.80
N PRO A 85 -1.91 -2.67 -8.91
CA PRO A 85 -1.27 -2.89 -10.19
C PRO A 85 -1.78 -4.17 -10.86
N PRO A 86 -1.82 -4.21 -12.19
CA PRO A 86 -2.18 -5.41 -12.90
C PRO A 86 -1.12 -6.49 -12.66
N TRP A 87 -1.55 -7.76 -12.67
CA TRP A 87 -0.71 -8.91 -12.33
C TRP A 87 0.58 -9.00 -13.18
N TRP A 88 0.52 -8.55 -14.43
CA TRP A 88 1.66 -8.58 -15.36
C TRP A 88 2.75 -7.55 -15.02
N MET A 89 2.47 -6.61 -14.13
CA MET A 89 3.44 -5.61 -13.67
C MET A 89 4.29 -6.13 -12.49
N LYS A 90 4.05 -7.35 -11.99
CA LYS A 90 4.67 -7.89 -10.76
C LYS A 90 6.19 -7.71 -10.70
N ASP A 91 6.89 -7.90 -11.81
CA ASP A 91 8.35 -7.79 -11.85
C ASP A 91 8.84 -6.34 -11.92
N ALA A 92 8.03 -5.42 -12.42
CA ALA A 92 8.34 -3.99 -12.34
C ALA A 92 8.25 -3.42 -10.91
N LEU A 93 7.69 -4.20 -9.97
CA LEU A 93 7.58 -3.83 -8.56
C LEU A 93 8.78 -4.29 -7.72
N ILE A 94 9.75 -4.99 -8.31
CA ILE A 94 10.95 -5.45 -7.61
C ILE A 94 11.71 -4.24 -7.06
N VAL A 95 11.93 -4.24 -5.74
CA VAL A 95 12.80 -3.28 -5.07
C VAL A 95 14.19 -3.90 -5.02
N PRO A 96 15.21 -3.30 -5.66
CA PRO A 96 16.56 -3.85 -5.60
C PRO A 96 17.10 -3.87 -4.17
N ASP A 97 17.87 -4.90 -3.83
CA ASP A 97 18.38 -5.12 -2.47
C ASP A 97 19.31 -4.00 -1.96
N TRP A 98 19.87 -3.18 -2.85
CA TRP A 98 20.68 -2.00 -2.50
C TRP A 98 19.85 -0.72 -2.34
N ILE A 99 18.56 -0.77 -2.64
CA ILE A 99 17.61 0.33 -2.51
C ILE A 99 16.72 0.06 -1.29
N ASP A 100 17.25 0.32 -0.11
CA ASP A 100 16.47 0.52 1.13
C ASP A 100 15.83 1.91 1.14
N CYS A 101 15.20 2.32 0.03
CA CYS A 101 14.84 3.70 -0.30
C CYS A 101 14.19 4.49 0.85
N GLU A 102 15.02 5.23 1.58
CA GLU A 102 14.80 6.65 1.79
C GLU A 102 15.01 7.36 0.45
N CYS A 103 13.97 7.46 -0.38
CA CYS A 103 13.85 8.56 -1.36
C CYS A 103 12.44 8.61 -1.94
N CYS A 104 11.75 9.68 -1.55
CA CYS A 104 10.67 10.43 -2.21
C CYS A 104 9.73 9.68 -3.15
#